data_AF-A0A4Z2H059-F1
#
_entry.id   AF-A0A4Z2H059-F1
#
_cell.length_a   1.000
_cell.length_b   1.000
_cell.length_c   1.000
_cell.angle_alpha   90.00
_cell.angle_beta   90.00
_cell.angle_gamma   90.00
#
_symmetry.space_group_name_H-M   'P 1'
#
loop_
_entity.id
_entity.type
_entity.pdbx_description
1 polymer ?
#
loop_
_entity_poly.entity_id
_entity_poly.type
_entity_poly.pdbx_seq_one_letter_code
_entity_poly.pdbx_strand_id
1 'polypeptide(L)'
;MELSMLVLLCAFWSVTAEEDERLPNKCEVCKFLTVELQDALEKTGRSKEVLEVGEVLGTGKRRRKIQYYTSETRLTEAVDNICERILQYNVHAERPGSLRYAKGTSQTMSTLKNLVHKGVKVDLGLPFELWDEPSVEVSDMKKQCETMLEQYEDVVEDWYFHHQDQRLENFLCQKHVLETSDQECMKEAWKGDMGTKRRDKEAESGGTGEEGTTHDAGEL
;
A
#
# COMPACT_ATOMS: atom_id res chain seq x y z
N MET A 1 16.01 -22.45 46.79
CA MET A 1 17.10 -22.15 45.82
C MET A 1 16.82 -22.76 44.46
N GLU A 2 16.36 -24.01 44.37
CA GLU A 2 15.97 -24.66 43.10
C GLU A 2 14.81 -23.95 42.36
N LEU A 3 13.82 -23.43 43.09
CA LEU A 3 12.61 -22.83 42.49
C LEU A 3 12.84 -21.43 41.88
N SER A 4 13.83 -20.67 42.37
CA SER A 4 14.15 -19.34 41.84
C SER A 4 15.00 -19.39 40.56
N MET A 5 15.82 -20.44 40.39
CA MET A 5 16.62 -20.62 39.17
C MET A 5 15.75 -20.97 37.94
N LEU A 6 14.66 -21.72 38.13
CA LEU A 6 13.70 -22.05 37.06
C LEU A 6 12.93 -20.83 36.54
N VAL A 7 12.57 -19.89 37.41
CA VAL A 7 11.85 -18.66 37.01
C VAL A 7 12.76 -17.69 36.24
N LEU A 8 14.04 -17.62 36.62
CA LEU A 8 15.03 -16.83 35.89
C LEU A 8 15.33 -17.43 34.50
N LEU A 9 15.38 -18.75 34.35
CA LEU A 9 15.58 -19.40 33.05
C LEU A 9 14.37 -19.23 32.11
N CYS A 10 13.13 -19.23 32.62
CA CYS A 10 11.95 -18.95 31.78
C CYS A 10 11.85 -17.49 31.34
N ALA A 11 12.31 -16.53 32.15
CA ALA A 11 12.26 -15.11 31.81
C ALA A 11 13.27 -14.70 30.72
N PHE A 12 14.32 -15.49 30.51
CA PHE A 12 15.36 -15.23 29.50
C PHE A 12 15.06 -15.86 28.13
N TRP A 13 14.00 -16.66 27.98
CA TRP A 13 13.64 -17.29 26.70
C TRP A 13 12.68 -16.49 25.83
N SER A 14 12.10 -15.39 26.31
CA SER A 14 11.11 -14.64 25.52
C SER A 14 11.64 -13.40 24.81
N VAL A 15 12.96 -13.22 24.72
CA VAL A 15 13.56 -12.13 23.93
C VAL A 15 14.63 -12.70 22.99
N THR A 16 14.20 -13.63 22.14
CA THR A 16 14.78 -13.73 20.81
C THR A 16 13.92 -12.84 19.91
N ALA A 17 14.37 -11.61 19.69
CA ALA A 17 13.95 -10.87 18.52
C ALA A 17 14.54 -11.63 17.32
N GLU A 18 13.81 -12.63 16.86
CA GLU A 18 14.06 -13.24 15.57
C GLU A 18 13.80 -12.14 14.54
N GLU A 19 14.85 -11.57 13.96
CA GLU A 19 14.80 -11.12 12.56
C GLU A 19 14.61 -12.37 11.69
N ASP A 20 13.46 -13.03 11.87
CA ASP A 20 12.98 -14.05 10.95
C ASP A 20 12.51 -13.29 9.72
N GLU A 21 12.85 -13.80 8.53
CA GLU A 21 12.31 -13.33 7.26
C GLU A 21 10.80 -13.54 7.30
N ARG A 22 10.09 -12.58 7.91
CA ARG A 22 8.68 -12.71 8.20
C ARG A 22 7.92 -12.69 6.89
N LEU A 23 7.41 -13.85 6.53
CA LEU A 23 6.53 -13.98 5.38
C LEU A 23 5.20 -13.25 5.63
N PRO A 24 4.60 -12.66 4.58
CA PRO A 24 3.32 -12.00 4.68
C PRO A 24 2.23 -13.02 5.05
N ASN A 25 1.40 -12.65 6.03
CA ASN A 25 0.28 -13.49 6.45
C ASN A 25 -0.85 -13.43 5.42
N LYS A 26 -1.69 -14.48 5.35
CA LYS A 26 -2.89 -14.50 4.49
C LYS A 26 -3.81 -13.30 4.71
N CYS A 27 -3.94 -12.82 5.96
CA CYS A 27 -4.70 -11.61 6.28
C CYS A 27 -4.11 -10.37 5.60
N GLU A 28 -2.79 -10.21 5.68
CA GLU A 28 -2.08 -9.05 5.10
C GLU A 28 -2.25 -9.06 3.57
N VAL A 29 -2.03 -10.21 2.93
CA VAL A 29 -2.23 -10.39 1.48
C VAL A 29 -3.65 -10.02 1.08
N CYS A 30 -4.67 -10.58 1.76
CA CYS A 30 -6.06 -10.31 1.42
C CYS A 30 -6.43 -8.83 1.64
N LYS A 31 -5.93 -8.21 2.70
CA LYS A 31 -6.13 -6.79 2.98
C LYS A 31 -5.60 -5.92 1.84
N PHE A 32 -4.35 -6.10 1.42
CA PHE A 32 -3.77 -5.26 0.37
C PHE A 32 -4.35 -5.57 -1.02
N LEU A 33 -4.64 -6.84 -1.31
CA LEU A 33 -5.36 -7.25 -2.52
C LEU A 33 -6.68 -6.48 -2.66
N THR A 34 -7.52 -6.55 -1.62
CA THR A 34 -8.86 -5.97 -1.67
C THR A 34 -8.84 -4.45 -1.68
N VAL A 35 -7.91 -3.81 -0.95
CA VAL A 35 -7.72 -2.36 -0.99
C VAL A 35 -7.31 -1.90 -2.39
N GLU A 36 -6.34 -2.56 -3.03
CA GLU A 36 -5.89 -2.17 -4.38
C GLU A 36 -6.94 -2.44 -5.45
N LEU A 37 -7.68 -3.54 -5.36
CA LEU A 37 -8.78 -3.86 -6.27
C LEU A 37 -9.90 -2.81 -6.17
N GLN A 38 -10.29 -2.43 -4.96
CA GLN A 38 -11.30 -1.37 -4.78
C GLN A 38 -10.82 -0.02 -5.32
N ASP A 39 -9.59 0.39 -5.01
CA ASP A 39 -9.03 1.64 -5.53
C ASP A 39 -8.92 1.65 -7.06
N ALA A 40 -8.57 0.51 -7.68
CA ALA A 40 -8.54 0.36 -9.14
C ALA A 40 -9.95 0.53 -9.75
N LEU A 41 -10.97 -0.13 -9.18
CA LEU A 41 -12.35 -0.05 -9.66
C LEU A 41 -12.99 1.33 -9.42
N GLU A 42 -12.67 2.01 -8.33
CA GLU A 42 -13.14 3.37 -8.06
C GLU A 42 -12.57 4.38 -9.07
N LYS A 43 -11.29 4.22 -9.46
CA LYS A 43 -10.64 5.05 -10.49
C LYS A 43 -11.27 4.84 -11.85
N THR A 44 -11.51 3.59 -12.25
CA THR A 44 -12.11 3.26 -13.56
C THR A 44 -13.62 3.46 -13.59
N GLY A 45 -14.30 3.49 -12.45
CA GLY A 45 -15.75 3.71 -12.35
C GLY A 45 -16.23 5.09 -12.80
N ARG A 46 -15.33 6.07 -12.87
CA ARG A 46 -15.66 7.42 -13.40
C ARG A 46 -15.56 7.52 -14.91
N SER A 47 -15.06 6.50 -15.59
CA SER A 47 -14.93 6.50 -17.05
C SER A 47 -16.31 6.39 -17.71
N LYS A 48 -16.52 7.15 -18.79
CA LYS A 48 -17.73 7.10 -19.62
C LYS A 48 -17.52 6.30 -20.90
N GLU A 49 -16.57 5.38 -20.86
CA GLU A 49 -16.19 4.58 -22.02
C GLU A 49 -17.31 3.59 -22.38
N VAL A 50 -17.47 3.37 -23.70
CA VAL A 50 -18.49 2.50 -24.26
C VAL A 50 -17.80 1.49 -25.14
N LEU A 51 -17.95 0.22 -24.79
CA LEU A 51 -17.44 -0.90 -25.56
C LEU A 51 -18.42 -1.25 -26.68
N GLU A 52 -17.87 -1.47 -27.88
CA GLU A 52 -18.64 -1.90 -29.04
C GLU A 52 -18.39 -3.39 -29.31
N VAL A 53 -19.32 -4.24 -28.88
CA VAL A 53 -19.19 -5.69 -28.98
C VAL A 53 -19.93 -6.21 -30.24
N GLY A 54 -19.25 -7.02 -31.05
CA GLY A 54 -19.80 -7.72 -32.23
C GLY A 54 -18.84 -7.84 -33.42
N GLU A 55 -18.99 -8.91 -34.20
CA GLU A 55 -18.17 -9.19 -35.40
C GLU A 55 -18.76 -8.53 -36.66
N VAL A 56 -17.90 -8.00 -37.53
CA VAL A 56 -18.28 -7.53 -38.87
C VAL A 56 -17.77 -8.52 -39.91
N LEU A 57 -18.53 -9.60 -40.14
CA LEU A 57 -18.41 -10.37 -41.37
C LEU A 57 -19.59 -10.03 -42.28
N GLY A 58 -19.32 -9.16 -43.26
CA GLY A 58 -20.09 -9.03 -44.50
C GLY A 58 -21.44 -8.29 -44.47
N THR A 59 -22.09 -8.06 -43.33
CA THR A 59 -23.42 -7.41 -43.30
C THR A 59 -23.50 -6.25 -42.30
N GLY A 60 -23.78 -5.06 -42.82
CA GLY A 60 -23.56 -3.78 -42.14
C GLY A 60 -24.58 -3.37 -41.09
N LYS A 61 -24.83 -4.16 -40.03
CA LYS A 61 -25.35 -3.67 -38.72
C LYS A 61 -25.49 -4.79 -37.66
N ARG A 62 -24.70 -4.69 -36.58
CA ARG A 62 -25.14 -4.39 -35.19
C ARG A 62 -23.93 -4.45 -34.23
N ARG A 63 -23.34 -3.29 -33.91
CA ARG A 63 -22.48 -3.13 -32.73
C ARG A 63 -23.39 -2.95 -31.52
N ARG A 64 -23.33 -3.86 -30.54
CA ARG A 64 -23.99 -3.63 -29.25
C ARG A 64 -23.07 -2.73 -28.44
N LYS A 65 -23.62 -1.61 -27.98
CA LYS A 65 -22.90 -0.66 -27.12
C LYS A 65 -23.14 -1.06 -25.67
N ILE A 66 -22.10 -1.51 -24.99
CA ILE A 66 -22.12 -1.86 -23.57
C ILE A 66 -21.28 -0.79 -22.85
N GLN A 67 -21.75 -0.34 -21.69
CA GLN A 67 -20.98 0.61 -20.89
C GLN A 67 -19.83 -0.11 -20.20
N TYR A 68 -18.64 0.47 -20.27
CA TYR A 68 -17.43 -0.12 -19.69
C TYR A 68 -17.54 -0.29 -18.17
N TYR A 69 -18.20 0.63 -17.47
CA TYR A 69 -18.33 0.54 -16.01
C TYR A 69 -19.17 -0.65 -15.52
N THR A 70 -19.95 -1.29 -16.38
CA THR A 70 -20.71 -2.52 -16.07
C THR A 70 -20.15 -3.76 -16.75
N SER A 71 -19.10 -3.63 -17.57
CA SER A 71 -18.59 -4.76 -18.33
C SER A 71 -17.72 -5.66 -17.45
N GLU A 72 -17.70 -6.94 -17.82
CA GLU A 72 -16.77 -7.95 -17.32
C GLU A 72 -15.32 -7.59 -17.69
N THR A 73 -15.11 -7.04 -18.89
CA THR A 73 -13.80 -6.56 -19.36
C THR A 73 -13.12 -5.62 -18.37
N ARG A 74 -13.87 -4.71 -17.72
CA ARG A 74 -13.31 -3.82 -16.70
C ARG A 74 -12.79 -4.59 -15.49
N LEU A 75 -13.50 -5.64 -15.08
CA LEU A 75 -13.09 -6.47 -13.95
C LEU A 75 -11.81 -7.24 -14.31
N THR A 76 -11.76 -7.90 -15.47
CA THR A 76 -10.57 -8.63 -15.93
C THR A 76 -9.34 -7.71 -15.99
N GLU A 77 -9.46 -6.54 -16.62
CA GLU A 77 -8.37 -5.56 -16.68
C GLU A 77 -7.91 -5.08 -15.30
N ALA A 78 -8.84 -4.95 -14.34
CA ALA A 78 -8.49 -4.60 -12.97
C ALA A 78 -7.72 -5.75 -12.32
N VAL A 79 -8.28 -6.96 -12.30
CA VAL A 79 -7.73 -8.18 -11.68
C VAL A 79 -6.32 -8.46 -12.15
N ASP A 80 -6.07 -8.41 -13.47
CA ASP A 80 -4.76 -8.69 -14.07
C ASP A 80 -3.64 -7.76 -13.58
N ASN A 81 -3.96 -6.51 -13.22
CA ASN A 81 -2.97 -5.49 -12.91
C ASN A 81 -2.77 -5.25 -11.40
N ILE A 82 -3.55 -5.89 -10.53
CA ILE A 82 -3.54 -5.56 -9.10
C ILE A 82 -2.33 -6.13 -8.37
N CYS A 83 -1.94 -7.38 -8.63
CA CYS A 83 -0.78 -7.96 -7.95
C CYS A 83 0.53 -7.27 -8.37
N GLU A 84 0.62 -6.69 -9.57
CA GLU A 84 1.77 -5.85 -9.95
C GLU A 84 1.84 -4.55 -9.12
N ARG A 85 0.70 -4.01 -8.68
CA ARG A 85 0.69 -2.82 -7.81
C ARG A 85 1.22 -3.10 -6.42
N ILE A 86 1.22 -4.36 -5.98
CA ILE A 86 1.81 -4.76 -4.69
C ILE A 86 3.31 -4.47 -4.65
N LEU A 87 4.02 -4.54 -5.78
CA LEU A 87 5.44 -4.22 -5.84
C LEU A 87 5.77 -2.76 -5.51
N GLN A 88 4.77 -1.87 -5.52
CA GLN A 88 4.94 -0.46 -5.13
C GLN A 88 4.99 -0.27 -3.61
N TYR A 89 4.70 -1.31 -2.84
CA TYR A 89 4.78 -1.30 -1.39
C TYR A 89 6.20 -1.58 -0.93
N ASN A 90 6.61 -0.90 0.14
CA ASN A 90 7.87 -1.15 0.82
C ASN A 90 7.60 -1.58 2.26
N VAL A 91 8.60 -2.25 2.85
CA VAL A 91 8.56 -2.63 4.26
C VAL A 91 9.05 -1.48 5.12
N HIS A 92 8.17 -1.00 5.99
CA HIS A 92 8.43 -0.01 7.02
C HIS A 92 8.64 -0.72 8.36
N ALA A 93 9.89 -1.04 8.67
CA ALA A 93 10.27 -1.70 9.93
C ALA A 93 9.84 -0.89 11.18
N GLU A 94 9.58 0.42 11.03
CA GLU A 94 9.11 1.29 12.10
C GLU A 94 7.62 1.08 12.47
N ARG A 95 6.85 0.33 11.68
CA ARG A 95 5.40 0.15 11.89
C ARG A 95 5.08 -1.29 12.31
N PRO A 96 4.15 -1.49 13.26
CA PRO A 96 3.76 -2.82 13.71
C PRO A 96 2.77 -3.49 12.76
N GLY A 97 2.78 -4.82 12.76
CA GLY A 97 1.78 -5.64 12.10
C GLY A 97 1.73 -5.45 10.58
N SER A 98 0.50 -5.35 10.06
CA SER A 98 0.22 -5.19 8.63
C SER A 98 0.50 -3.78 8.12
N LEU A 99 0.58 -2.80 9.01
CA LEU A 99 0.82 -1.40 8.68
C LEU A 99 2.25 -1.15 8.19
N ARG A 100 3.14 -2.14 8.30
CA ARG A 100 4.49 -2.09 7.74
C ARG A 100 4.49 -1.90 6.23
N TYR A 101 3.50 -2.41 5.52
CA TYR A 101 3.46 -2.28 4.07
C TYR A 101 2.85 -0.93 3.74
N ALA A 102 3.66 -0.02 3.22
CA ALA A 102 3.18 1.26 2.72
C ALA A 102 3.93 1.68 1.46
N LYS A 103 3.24 2.46 0.62
CA LYS A 103 3.83 3.04 -0.59
C LYS A 103 4.79 4.17 -0.20
N GLY A 104 5.96 4.21 -0.82
CA GLY A 104 7.00 5.21 -0.56
C GLY A 104 8.19 4.68 0.24
N THR A 105 9.17 5.53 0.51
CA THR A 105 10.41 5.13 1.19
C THR A 105 10.23 5.05 2.71
N SER A 106 10.77 4.00 3.33
CA SER A 106 10.73 3.85 4.79
C SER A 106 11.66 4.83 5.50
N GLN A 107 11.35 5.17 6.74
CA GLN A 107 12.20 6.06 7.54
C GLN A 107 13.60 5.48 7.71
N THR A 108 13.69 4.17 7.93
CA THR A 108 14.95 3.42 8.03
C THR A 108 15.76 3.54 6.74
N MET A 109 15.13 3.28 5.58
CA MET A 109 15.82 3.36 4.28
C MET A 109 16.26 4.80 3.96
N SER A 110 15.42 5.80 4.27
CA SER A 110 15.78 7.21 4.09
C SER A 110 17.00 7.59 4.93
N THR A 111 17.10 7.08 6.17
CA THR A 111 18.24 7.31 7.06
C THR A 111 19.51 6.68 6.50
N LEU A 112 19.41 5.44 6.01
CA LEU A 112 20.54 4.73 5.39
C LEU A 112 21.05 5.47 4.15
N LYS A 113 20.15 5.88 3.23
CA LYS A 113 20.53 6.66 2.04
C LYS A 113 21.18 8.00 2.43
N ASN A 114 20.68 8.67 3.46
CA ASN A 114 21.27 9.91 3.97
C ASN A 114 22.68 9.72 4.55
N LEU A 115 22.95 8.59 5.21
CA LEU A 115 24.29 8.27 5.72
C LEU A 115 25.28 8.03 4.57
N VAL A 116 24.86 7.27 3.55
CA VAL A 116 25.66 7.05 2.33
C VAL A 116 25.95 8.38 1.63
N HIS A 117 24.95 9.25 1.49
CA HIS A 117 25.11 10.58 0.89
C HIS A 117 26.07 11.48 1.70
N LYS A 118 26.17 11.28 3.01
CA LYS A 118 27.14 11.97 3.88
C LYS A 118 28.56 11.37 3.83
N GLY A 119 28.79 10.35 3.01
CA GLY A 119 30.09 9.69 2.86
C GLY A 119 30.36 8.60 3.88
N VAL A 120 29.36 8.17 4.65
CA VAL A 120 29.49 7.00 5.53
C VAL A 120 29.37 5.73 4.69
N LYS A 121 30.35 4.84 4.79
CA LYS A 121 30.30 3.53 4.14
C LYS A 121 29.29 2.65 4.86
N VAL A 122 28.10 2.51 4.28
CA VAL A 122 27.09 1.52 4.69
C VAL A 122 27.20 0.35 3.71
N ASP A 123 27.53 -0.82 4.23
CA ASP A 123 27.61 -2.04 3.43
C ASP A 123 26.41 -2.93 3.77
N LEU A 124 25.42 -2.96 2.86
CA LEU A 124 24.26 -3.85 2.96
C LEU A 124 24.48 -5.16 2.18
N GLY A 125 25.69 -5.40 1.65
CA GLY A 125 25.95 -6.54 0.77
C GLY A 125 25.26 -6.44 -0.60
N LEU A 126 24.68 -5.29 -0.94
CA LEU A 126 23.98 -5.01 -2.19
C LEU A 126 24.44 -3.67 -2.80
N PRO A 127 24.64 -3.60 -4.13
CA PRO A 127 24.87 -2.34 -4.84
C PRO A 127 23.77 -1.32 -4.57
N PHE A 128 24.13 -0.03 -4.45
CA PHE A 128 23.21 1.07 -4.16
C PHE A 128 22.04 1.17 -5.16
N GLU A 129 22.26 0.78 -6.42
CA GLU A 129 21.23 0.78 -7.47
C GLU A 129 20.08 -0.20 -7.18
N LEU A 130 20.33 -1.25 -6.39
CA LEU A 130 19.34 -2.27 -6.04
C LEU A 130 18.58 -1.96 -4.73
N TRP A 131 18.86 -0.82 -4.09
CA TRP A 131 18.19 -0.46 -2.82
C TRP A 131 16.74 -0.02 -2.99
N ASP A 132 16.32 0.24 -4.23
CA ASP A 132 14.94 0.57 -4.60
C ASP A 132 14.17 -0.65 -5.14
N GLU A 133 14.79 -1.83 -5.18
CA GLU A 133 14.14 -3.08 -5.59
C GLU A 133 13.21 -3.58 -4.47
N PRO A 134 12.01 -4.13 -4.81
CA PRO A 134 11.11 -4.68 -3.81
C PRO A 134 11.79 -5.80 -3.01
N SER A 135 11.62 -5.75 -1.69
CA SER A 135 12.12 -6.78 -0.79
C SER A 135 11.56 -8.18 -1.12
N VAL A 136 12.24 -9.22 -0.64
CA VAL A 136 11.78 -10.62 -0.76
C VAL A 136 10.38 -10.79 -0.18
N GLU A 137 10.08 -10.14 0.94
CA GLU A 137 8.77 -10.15 1.60
C GLU A 137 7.66 -9.59 0.69
N VAL A 138 7.91 -8.47 0.00
CA VAL A 138 6.95 -7.87 -0.94
C VAL A 138 6.79 -8.71 -2.19
N SER A 139 7.89 -9.30 -2.69
CA SER A 139 7.87 -10.21 -3.83
C SER A 139 7.09 -11.49 -3.52
N ASP A 140 7.17 -11.99 -2.29
CA ASP A 140 6.35 -13.10 -1.82
C ASP A 140 4.87 -12.69 -1.68
N MET A 141 4.60 -11.49 -1.17
CA MET A 141 3.25 -10.93 -1.10
C MET A 141 2.58 -10.87 -2.48
N LYS A 142 3.33 -10.52 -3.53
CA LYS A 142 2.84 -10.56 -4.92
C LYS A 142 2.45 -11.98 -5.35
N LYS A 143 3.31 -12.98 -5.10
CA LYS A 143 3.02 -14.37 -5.47
C LYS A 143 1.77 -14.90 -4.74
N GLN A 144 1.66 -14.59 -3.45
CA GLN A 144 0.49 -14.96 -2.67
C GLN A 144 -0.78 -14.23 -3.15
N CYS A 145 -0.67 -12.99 -3.61
CA CYS A 145 -1.77 -12.25 -4.24
C CYS A 145 -2.26 -12.96 -5.51
N GLU A 146 -1.35 -13.36 -6.40
CA GLU A 146 -1.70 -14.08 -7.63
C GLU A 146 -2.41 -15.40 -7.31
N THR A 147 -1.84 -16.18 -6.39
CA THR A 147 -2.44 -17.45 -5.94
C THR A 147 -3.82 -17.23 -5.31
N MET A 148 -4.00 -16.15 -4.54
CA MET A 148 -5.29 -15.84 -3.91
C MET A 148 -6.34 -15.41 -4.95
N LEU A 149 -5.96 -14.60 -5.94
CA LEU A 149 -6.88 -14.23 -7.01
C LEU A 149 -7.31 -15.44 -7.83
N GLU A 150 -6.37 -16.32 -8.19
CA GLU A 150 -6.69 -17.55 -8.91
C GLU A 150 -7.67 -18.45 -8.13
N GLN A 151 -7.55 -18.51 -6.81
CA GLN A 151 -8.42 -19.36 -5.97
C GLN A 151 -9.82 -18.77 -5.74
N TYR A 152 -9.94 -17.44 -5.76
CA TYR A 152 -11.15 -16.73 -5.35
C TYR A 152 -11.73 -15.85 -6.47
N GLU A 153 -11.37 -16.09 -7.73
CA GLU A 153 -11.85 -15.38 -8.91
C GLU A 153 -13.39 -15.36 -8.96
N ASP A 154 -14.03 -16.53 -8.87
CA ASP A 154 -15.49 -16.67 -8.86
C ASP A 154 -16.17 -15.81 -7.77
N VAL A 155 -15.53 -15.70 -6.60
CA VAL A 155 -16.05 -14.92 -5.46
C VAL A 155 -15.93 -13.42 -5.72
N VAL A 156 -14.83 -13.00 -6.36
CA VAL A 156 -14.61 -11.61 -6.76
C VAL A 156 -15.58 -11.21 -7.87
N GLU A 157 -15.84 -12.09 -8.83
CA GLU A 157 -16.85 -11.88 -9.87
C GLU A 157 -18.26 -11.75 -9.28
N ASP A 158 -18.65 -12.67 -8.41
CA ASP A 158 -19.95 -12.61 -7.74
C ASP A 158 -20.12 -11.31 -6.94
N TRP A 159 -19.08 -10.90 -6.22
CA TRP A 159 -19.07 -9.62 -5.52
C TRP A 159 -19.27 -8.44 -6.48
N TYR A 160 -18.56 -8.45 -7.61
CA TYR A 160 -18.60 -7.38 -8.59
C TYR A 160 -19.96 -7.25 -9.28
N PHE A 161 -20.66 -8.34 -9.56
CA PHE A 161 -21.96 -8.26 -10.24
C PHE A 161 -23.15 -8.13 -9.29
N HIS A 162 -23.06 -8.66 -8.07
CA HIS A 162 -24.22 -8.78 -7.17
C HIS A 162 -24.08 -8.05 -5.82
N HIS A 163 -22.87 -7.71 -5.39
CA HIS A 163 -22.61 -7.23 -4.01
C HIS A 163 -21.73 -5.98 -3.90
N GLN A 164 -21.76 -5.09 -4.91
CA GLN A 164 -21.01 -3.81 -4.87
C GLN A 164 -21.45 -2.86 -3.74
N ASP A 165 -22.56 -3.13 -3.05
CA ASP A 165 -23.00 -2.41 -1.85
C ASP A 165 -22.12 -2.69 -0.63
N GLN A 166 -21.40 -3.80 -0.61
CA GLN A 166 -20.50 -4.20 0.47
C GLN A 166 -19.03 -3.92 0.11
N ARG A 167 -18.21 -3.57 1.11
CA ARG A 167 -16.75 -3.46 0.89
C ARG A 167 -16.16 -4.85 0.62
N LEU A 168 -15.36 -4.95 -0.44
CA LEU A 168 -14.71 -6.20 -0.88
C LEU A 168 -13.85 -6.80 0.24
N GLU A 169 -13.15 -5.97 1.01
CA GLU A 169 -12.42 -6.33 2.23
C GLU A 169 -13.26 -7.24 3.16
N ASN A 170 -14.52 -6.89 3.40
CA ASN A 170 -15.40 -7.65 4.28
C ASN A 170 -16.02 -8.86 3.57
N PHE A 171 -16.29 -8.74 2.27
CA PHE A 171 -16.89 -9.83 1.51
C PHE A 171 -15.88 -10.95 1.28
N LEU A 172 -14.73 -10.67 0.67
CA LEU A 172 -13.72 -11.66 0.35
C LEU A 172 -12.95 -12.10 1.61
N CYS A 173 -12.32 -11.15 2.33
CA CYS A 173 -11.37 -11.53 3.38
C CYS A 173 -12.07 -12.12 4.61
N GLN A 174 -13.11 -11.48 5.13
CA GLN A 174 -13.73 -11.95 6.37
C GLN A 174 -14.65 -13.17 6.21
N LYS A 175 -15.27 -13.36 5.03
CA LYS A 175 -16.22 -14.46 4.82
C LYS A 175 -15.63 -15.68 4.12
N HIS A 176 -14.64 -15.50 3.23
CA HIS A 176 -14.14 -16.58 2.37
C HIS A 176 -12.67 -16.95 2.61
N VAL A 177 -11.82 -16.00 3.00
CA VAL A 177 -10.37 -16.23 3.11
C VAL A 177 -9.90 -16.46 4.56
N LEU A 178 -10.39 -15.67 5.53
CA LEU A 178 -9.87 -15.63 6.89
C LEU A 178 -10.75 -16.36 7.89
N GLU A 179 -10.10 -17.11 8.78
CA GLU A 179 -10.74 -17.62 9.99
C GLU A 179 -10.96 -16.49 11.01
N THR A 180 -11.86 -16.68 11.98
CA THR A 180 -12.21 -15.64 12.96
C THR A 180 -11.04 -15.18 13.83
N SER A 181 -10.01 -16.01 14.01
CA SER A 181 -8.79 -15.69 14.77
C SER A 181 -7.86 -14.74 14.02
N ASP A 182 -7.93 -14.72 12.69
CA ASP A 182 -6.89 -14.13 11.85
C ASP A 182 -7.30 -12.78 11.26
N GLN A 183 -8.33 -12.15 11.83
CA GLN A 183 -8.88 -10.87 11.34
C GLN A 183 -8.26 -9.63 11.99
N GLU A 184 -7.21 -9.81 12.80
CA GLU A 184 -6.56 -8.72 13.52
C GLU A 184 -6.01 -7.65 12.56
N CYS A 185 -5.40 -8.07 11.45
CA CYS A 185 -4.79 -7.16 10.48
C CYS A 185 -5.80 -6.16 9.86
N MET A 186 -7.09 -6.51 9.83
CA MET A 186 -8.14 -5.67 9.24
C MET A 186 -8.55 -4.50 10.16
N LYS A 187 -8.30 -4.62 11.47
CA LYS A 187 -8.73 -3.62 12.48
C LYS A 187 -7.64 -2.58 12.76
N GLU A 188 -6.42 -2.83 12.29
CA GLU A 188 -5.28 -1.95 12.50
C GLU A 188 -5.44 -0.64 11.72
N ALA A 189 -5.38 0.48 12.44
CA ALA A 189 -5.33 1.82 11.89
C ALA A 189 -4.09 2.55 12.41
N TRP A 190 -3.23 3.00 11.49
CA TRP A 190 -2.05 3.79 11.85
C TRP A 190 -2.47 5.19 12.29
N LYS A 191 -2.49 5.43 13.61
CA LYS A 191 -2.56 6.78 14.18
C LYS A 191 -1.15 7.35 14.13
N GLY A 192 -0.79 7.97 13.02
CA GLY A 192 0.60 8.38 12.79
C GLY A 192 1.16 9.27 13.90
N ASP A 193 2.35 8.93 14.37
CA ASP A 193 3.29 9.88 14.94
C ASP A 193 4.72 9.41 14.69
N MET A 194 5.48 10.28 14.02
CA MET A 194 6.92 10.49 14.23
C MET A 194 7.23 11.92 13.77
N GLY A 195 6.87 12.90 14.61
CA GLY A 195 7.74 14.04 14.91
C GLY A 195 8.01 15.06 13.80
N THR A 196 6.99 15.82 13.36
CA THR A 196 7.25 17.17 12.84
C THR A 196 7.42 18.13 14.02
N LYS A 197 8.64 18.18 14.61
CA LYS A 197 9.01 19.33 15.44
C LYS A 197 9.18 20.55 14.54
N ARG A 198 8.12 21.36 14.53
CA ARG A 198 8.08 22.84 14.45
C ARG A 198 9.33 23.50 13.88
N ARG A 199 9.15 24.12 12.72
CA ARG A 199 9.77 25.42 12.44
C ARG A 199 8.69 26.40 11.99
N ASP A 200 7.81 26.71 12.95
CA ASP A 200 6.97 27.88 12.85
C ASP A 200 7.85 29.12 13.06
N LYS A 201 7.97 29.91 11.98
CA LYS A 201 7.88 31.37 11.95
C LYS A 201 8.52 32.12 13.13
N GLU A 202 9.78 32.53 12.95
CA GLU A 202 10.21 33.80 13.51
C GLU A 202 9.74 34.91 12.56
N ALA A 203 8.62 35.53 12.91
CA ALA A 203 8.30 36.88 12.49
C ALA A 203 8.50 37.81 13.69
N GLU A 204 9.40 38.77 13.50
CA GLU A 204 9.33 40.15 13.96
C GLU A 204 9.09 40.42 15.46
N SER A 205 10.13 40.93 16.12
CA SER A 205 9.95 42.02 17.07
C SER A 205 11.14 42.99 17.02
N GLY A 206 10.85 44.25 16.66
CA GLY A 206 11.67 45.44 16.92
C GLY A 206 12.27 46.04 15.66
N GLY A 207 11.90 47.24 15.20
CA GLY A 207 10.99 48.24 15.73
C GLY A 207 11.23 49.57 15.00
N THR A 208 10.23 50.46 15.13
CA THR A 208 10.22 51.91 14.85
C THR A 208 10.36 52.38 13.41
N GLY A 209 9.32 53.10 12.97
CA GLY A 209 9.22 53.70 11.66
C GLY A 209 9.86 55.07 11.57
N GLU A 210 9.96 55.53 10.33
CA GLU A 210 9.94 56.94 9.98
C GLU A 210 9.38 57.08 8.55
N GLU A 211 8.65 58.18 8.40
CA GLU A 211 7.76 58.59 7.33
C GLU A 211 8.54 59.23 6.17
N GLY A 212 8.11 59.07 4.91
CA GLY A 212 8.62 59.93 3.84
C GLY A 212 8.50 59.45 2.39
N THR A 213 7.37 59.82 1.77
CA THR A 213 7.24 60.44 0.42
C THR A 213 7.51 59.62 -0.86
N THR A 214 6.74 60.02 -1.86
CA THR A 214 6.35 59.45 -3.17
C THR A 214 7.39 59.49 -4.30
N HIS A 215 6.97 58.93 -5.45
CA HIS A 215 7.48 59.00 -6.85
C HIS A 215 8.43 57.88 -7.27
N ASP A 216 8.53 57.40 -8.51
CA ASP A 216 7.75 57.29 -9.77
C ASP A 216 8.72 56.56 -10.74
N ALA A 217 8.21 55.94 -11.82
CA ALA A 217 8.93 55.36 -12.96
C ALA A 217 9.82 54.11 -12.69
N GLY A 218 9.94 53.10 -13.55
CA GLY A 218 9.59 52.92 -14.96
C GLY A 218 10.59 51.89 -15.53
N GLU A 219 10.08 50.98 -16.38
CA GLU A 219 10.76 50.19 -17.42
C GLU A 219 12.17 49.58 -17.17
N LEU A 220 12.26 48.24 -17.22
CA LEU A 220 12.73 47.45 -18.39
C LEU A 220 12.75 45.95 -18.05
#